data_AF-A0A5B1BPT1-F1
#
_entry.id   AF-A0A5B1BPT1-F1
#
_cell.length_a   1.000
_cell.length_b   1.000
_cell.length_c   1.000
_cell.angle_alpha   90.00
_cell.angle_beta   90.00
_cell.angle_gamma   90.00
#
_symmetry.space_group_name_H-M   'P 1'
#
loop_
_entity.id
_entity.type
_entity.pdbx_description
1 polymer ?
#
loop_
_entity_poly.entity_id
_entity_poly.type
_entity_poly.pdbx_seq_one_letter_code
_entity_poly.pdbx_strand_id
1 'polypeptide(L)'
;MTTSIFDDVSMVATVLRVRDVAASTRGYRKRLGLEPIHLGPDGPDHPIAVYTIAGSVFSLWQLPSAQTQVPAENDRNSYVAAVPKADLEPVRRKLIER
;
A
#
# COMPACT_ATOMS: atom_id res chain seq x y z
N MET A 1 19.86 20.15 -12.80
CA MET A 1 19.56 19.07 -11.83
C MET A 1 18.14 18.64 -12.09
N THR A 2 17.91 17.40 -12.52
CA THR A 2 16.55 16.87 -12.69
C THR A 2 15.97 16.59 -11.31
N THR A 3 15.12 17.49 -10.81
CA THR A 3 14.34 17.29 -9.59
C THR A 3 13.49 16.04 -9.76
N SER A 4 13.69 15.05 -8.89
CA SER A 4 12.93 13.80 -8.93
C SER A 4 11.48 14.09 -8.51
N ILE A 5 10.52 13.37 -9.10
CA ILE A 5 9.10 13.45 -8.68
C ILE A 5 8.90 13.04 -7.21
N PHE A 6 9.90 12.38 -6.61
CA PHE A 6 9.90 11.94 -5.22
C PHE A 6 10.52 12.96 -4.24
N ASP A 7 11.14 14.03 -4.71
CA ASP A 7 11.79 15.02 -3.84
C ASP A 7 10.77 15.75 -2.93
N ASP A 8 9.51 15.84 -3.39
CA ASP A 8 8.41 16.47 -2.67
C ASP A 8 7.54 15.48 -1.87
N VAL A 9 7.96 14.23 -1.72
CA VAL A 9 7.21 13.19 -1.00
C VAL A 9 7.39 13.33 0.51
N SER A 10 6.28 13.35 1.26
CA SER A 10 6.26 13.38 2.73
C SER A 10 6.27 11.99 3.33
N MET A 11 5.68 11.01 2.64
CA MET A 11 5.51 9.66 3.12
C MET A 11 5.51 8.67 1.95
N VAL A 12 6.14 7.52 2.19
CA VAL A 12 6.07 6.36 1.31
C VAL A 12 5.43 5.23 2.11
N ALA A 13 4.41 4.60 1.52
CA ALA A 13 3.74 3.44 2.10
C ALA A 13 3.81 2.27 1.13
N THR A 14 4.21 1.10 1.63
CA THR A 14 4.11 -0.14 0.86
C THR A 14 2.71 -0.71 1.03
N VAL A 15 2.04 -1.02 -0.08
CA VAL A 15 0.72 -1.65 -0.09
C VAL A 15 0.84 -3.03 -0.72
N LEU A 16 0.56 -4.06 0.06
CA LEU A 16 0.47 -5.44 -0.40
C LEU A 16 -1.00 -5.85 -0.55
N ARG A 17 -1.40 -6.18 -1.77
CA ARG A 17 -2.70 -6.74 -2.07
C ARG A 17 -2.77 -8.17 -1.59
N VAL A 18 -3.82 -8.52 -0.85
CA VAL A 18 -4.05 -9.87 -0.32
C VAL A 18 -5.47 -10.34 -0.62
N ARG A 19 -5.69 -11.66 -0.57
CA ARG A 19 -7.02 -12.24 -0.74
C ARG A 19 -7.89 -12.10 0.51
N ASP A 20 -7.28 -12.22 1.67
CA ASP A 20 -7.95 -12.20 2.97
C ASP A 20 -7.05 -11.48 3.99
N VAL A 21 -7.46 -10.27 4.39
CA VAL A 21 -6.73 -9.46 5.38
C VAL A 21 -6.78 -10.09 6.76
N ALA A 22 -7.88 -10.72 7.14
CA ALA A 22 -8.01 -11.36 8.45
C ALA A 22 -7.07 -12.57 8.56
N ALA A 23 -7.02 -13.42 7.52
CA ALA A 23 -6.08 -14.53 7.45
C ALA A 23 -4.62 -14.05 7.42
N SER A 24 -4.33 -13.02 6.65
CA SER A 24 -2.98 -12.44 6.55
C SER A 24 -2.52 -11.87 7.89
N THR A 25 -3.38 -11.12 8.57
CA THR A 25 -3.10 -10.55 9.90
C THR A 25 -2.83 -11.63 10.94
N ARG A 26 -3.59 -12.74 10.95
CA ARG A 26 -3.28 -13.90 11.80
C ARG A 26 -1.91 -14.49 11.48
N GLY A 27 -1.53 -14.53 10.21
CA GLY A 27 -0.21 -14.99 9.75
C GLY A 27 0.93 -14.10 10.26
N TYR A 28 0.79 -12.77 10.11
CA TYR A 28 1.77 -11.78 10.57
C TYR A 28 1.93 -11.86 12.10
N ARG A 29 0.83 -11.92 12.85
CA ARG A 29 0.86 -12.12 14.29
C ARG A 29 1.59 -13.39 14.68
N LYS A 30 1.22 -14.54 14.09
CA LYS A 30 1.79 -15.84 14.45
C LYS A 30 3.27 -15.97 14.11
N ARG A 31 3.70 -15.46 12.96
CA ARG A 31 5.06 -15.67 12.42
C ARG A 31 6.03 -14.58 12.80
N LEU A 32 5.57 -13.34 12.92
CA LEU A 32 6.40 -12.16 13.10
C LEU A 32 6.12 -11.44 14.43
N GLY A 33 5.09 -11.85 15.18
CA GLY A 33 4.68 -11.16 16.40
C GLY A 33 4.15 -9.75 16.16
N LEU A 34 3.74 -9.44 14.93
CA LEU A 34 3.29 -8.10 14.53
C LEU A 34 1.78 -7.95 14.69
N GLU A 35 1.38 -6.87 15.34
CA GLU A 35 0.00 -6.39 15.38
C GLU A 35 -0.18 -5.18 14.46
N PRO A 36 -1.31 -5.08 13.75
CA PRO A 36 -1.61 -3.88 12.98
C PRO A 36 -1.90 -2.70 13.91
N ILE A 37 -1.44 -1.52 13.51
CA ILE A 37 -1.80 -0.24 14.15
C ILE A 37 -3.19 0.23 13.73
N HIS A 38 -3.72 -0.31 12.63
CA HIS A 38 -5.09 -0.09 12.19
C HIS A 38 -5.62 -1.34 11.49
N LEU A 39 -6.84 -1.74 11.83
CA LEU A 39 -7.59 -2.78 11.13
C LEU A 39 -9.00 -2.24 10.92
N GLY A 40 -9.41 -2.11 9.66
CA GLY A 40 -10.67 -1.47 9.33
C GLY A 40 -10.99 -1.51 7.84
N PRO A 41 -12.11 -0.90 7.43
CA PRO A 41 -12.45 -0.76 6.02
C PRO A 41 -11.79 0.48 5.40
N ASP A 42 -11.24 0.32 4.19
CA ASP A 42 -10.86 1.39 3.25
C ASP A 42 -12.01 1.56 2.23
N GLY A 43 -12.96 2.44 2.56
CA GLY A 43 -14.23 2.54 1.82
C GLY A 43 -15.19 1.38 2.12
N PRO A 44 -16.27 1.21 1.34
CA PRO A 44 -17.35 0.26 1.68
C PRO A 44 -16.93 -1.22 1.58
N ASP A 45 -15.99 -1.55 0.69
CA ASP A 45 -15.79 -2.94 0.25
C ASP A 45 -14.35 -3.47 0.42
N HIS A 46 -13.44 -2.72 1.04
CA HIS A 46 -12.01 -3.08 1.07
C HIS A 46 -11.44 -3.14 2.48
N PRO A 47 -11.43 -4.32 3.12
CA PRO A 47 -10.68 -4.51 4.35
C PRO A 47 -9.20 -4.15 4.18
N ILE A 48 -8.66 -3.42 5.15
CA ILE A 48 -7.25 -3.03 5.23
C ILE A 48 -6.69 -3.33 6.63
N ALA A 49 -5.43 -3.74 6.69
CA ALA A 49 -4.63 -3.76 7.91
C ALA A 49 -3.35 -2.94 7.70
N VAL A 50 -3.04 -2.01 8.59
CA VAL A 50 -1.86 -1.14 8.50
C VAL A 50 -0.90 -1.47 9.62
N TYR A 51 0.38 -1.54 9.30
CA TYR A 51 1.50 -1.82 10.20
C TYR A 51 2.52 -0.70 10.11
N THR A 52 3.31 -0.55 11.17
CA THR A 52 4.58 0.18 11.11
C THR A 52 5.70 -0.85 11.15
N ILE A 53 6.48 -0.95 10.08
CA ILE A 53 7.61 -1.88 9.97
C ILE A 53 8.86 -1.05 9.64
N ALA A 54 9.87 -1.09 10.53
CA ALA A 54 11.11 -0.33 10.38
C ALA A 54 10.90 1.17 10.10
N GLY A 55 9.89 1.78 10.72
CA GLY A 55 9.56 3.20 10.53
C GLY A 55 8.78 3.52 9.24
N SER A 56 8.48 2.52 8.40
CA SER A 56 7.64 2.66 7.22
C SER A 56 6.21 2.19 7.48
N VAL A 57 5.25 2.85 6.82
CA VAL A 57 3.86 2.37 6.76
C VAL A 57 3.78 1.20 5.78
N PHE A 58 3.21 0.09 6.24
CA PHE A 58 2.98 -1.11 5.44
C PHE A 58 1.51 -1.54 5.55
N SER A 59 0.81 -1.63 4.43
CA SER A 59 -0.63 -1.92 4.39
C SER A 59 -0.91 -3.24 3.68
N LEU A 60 -1.73 -4.09 4.29
CA LEU A 60 -2.38 -5.23 3.65
C LEU A 60 -3.75 -4.77 3.16
N TRP A 61 -3.97 -4.77 1.85
CA TRP A 61 -5.22 -4.33 1.23
C TRP A 61 -5.93 -5.50 0.56
N GLN A 62 -7.18 -5.75 0.93
CA GLN A 62 -7.91 -6.89 0.38
C GLN A 62 -8.41 -6.59 -1.04
N LEU A 63 -8.13 -7.50 -1.98
CA LEU A 63 -8.68 -7.41 -3.33
C LEU A 63 -10.22 -7.48 -3.29
N PRO A 64 -10.91 -6.73 -4.17
CA PRO A 64 -12.34 -6.91 -4.41
C PRO A 64 -12.64 -8.36 -4.79
N SER A 65 -13.81 -8.87 -4.43
CA SER A 65 -14.21 -10.27 -4.66
C SER A 65 -14.16 -10.73 -6.12
N ALA A 66 -14.30 -9.80 -7.07
CA ALA A 66 -14.19 -10.06 -8.50
C ALA A 66 -12.73 -10.20 -9.01
N GLN A 67 -11.73 -9.89 -8.17
CA GLN A 67 -10.32 -9.94 -8.53
C GLN A 67 -9.62 -11.10 -7.83
N THR A 68 -8.77 -11.81 -8.57
CA THR A 68 -7.98 -12.92 -8.03
C THR A 68 -6.51 -12.57 -8.11
N GLN A 69 -5.74 -12.86 -7.06
CA GLN A 69 -4.29 -12.84 -7.14
C GLN A 69 -3.82 -13.87 -8.16
N VAL A 70 -3.04 -13.42 -9.14
CA VAL A 70 -2.35 -14.30 -10.09
C VAL A 70 -0.92 -14.51 -9.58
N PRO A 71 -0.51 -15.73 -9.19
CA PRO A 71 0.82 -15.97 -8.63
C PRO A 71 1.98 -15.55 -9.55
N ALA A 72 1.77 -15.62 -10.87
CA ALA A 72 2.74 -15.16 -11.86
C ALA A 72 2.90 -13.62 -11.90
N GLU A 73 2.01 -12.89 -11.22
CA GLU A 73 2.01 -11.42 -11.17
C GLU A 73 2.31 -10.91 -9.75
N ASN A 74 3.15 -11.62 -8.99
CA ASN A 74 3.52 -11.20 -7.63
C ASN A 74 4.09 -9.77 -7.57
N ASP A 75 4.80 -9.33 -8.60
CA ASP A 75 5.28 -7.96 -8.72
C ASP A 75 4.14 -6.92 -8.81
N ARG A 76 2.96 -7.33 -9.27
CA ARG A 76 1.72 -6.54 -9.30
C ARG A 76 0.86 -6.73 -8.06
N ASN A 77 1.34 -7.42 -7.03
CA ASN A 77 0.65 -7.52 -5.75
C ASN A 77 1.19 -6.51 -4.73
N SER A 78 2.37 -5.92 -4.96
CA SER A 78 2.95 -4.88 -4.13
C SER A 78 3.06 -3.55 -4.87
N TYR A 79 2.58 -2.47 -4.27
CA TYR A 79 2.71 -1.11 -4.81
C TYR A 79 3.31 -0.20 -3.76
N VAL A 80 3.94 0.87 -4.25
CA VAL A 80 4.42 1.95 -3.40
C VAL A 80 3.50 3.15 -3.62
N ALA A 81 2.81 3.55 -2.56
CA ALA A 81 2.05 4.79 -2.52
C ALA A 81 2.97 5.90 -2.01
N ALA A 82 3.28 6.87 -2.86
CA ALA A 82 4.02 8.07 -2.50
C ALA A 82 3.04 9.22 -2.27
N VAL A 83 3.09 9.83 -1.09
CA VAL A 83 2.22 10.95 -0.70
C VAL A 83 3.03 12.23 -0.77
N PRO A 84 2.76 13.15 -1.72
CA PRO A 84 3.44 14.44 -1.79
C PRO A 84 3.05 15.36 -0.63
N LYS A 85 3.93 16.30 -0.29
CA LYS A 85 3.70 17.38 0.69
C LYS A 85 2.72 18.43 0.19
N ALA A 86 2.55 18.52 -1.13
CA ALA A 86 1.81 19.57 -1.82
C ALA A 86 0.73 18.97 -2.73
N ASP A 87 0.06 19.83 -3.50
CA ASP A 87 -0.93 19.46 -4.51
C ASP A 87 -0.42 18.34 -5.45
N LEU A 88 -1.30 17.40 -5.77
CA LEU A 88 -1.05 16.26 -6.64
C LEU A 88 -0.99 16.67 -8.12
N GLU A 89 -1.68 17.74 -8.53
CA GLU A 89 -1.79 18.11 -9.95
C GLU A 89 -0.44 18.39 -10.64
N PRO A 90 0.53 19.10 -10.03
CA PRO A 90 1.86 19.27 -10.61
C PRO A 90 2.60 17.95 -10.85
N VAL A 91 2.49 16.99 -9.92
CA VAL A 91 3.09 15.66 -10.06
C VAL A 91 2.40 14.87 -11.16
N ARG A 92 1.07 14.91 -11.19
CA ARG A 92 0.25 14.27 -12.21
C ARG A 92 0.60 14.77 -13.62
N ARG A 93 0.71 16.10 -13.80
CA ARG A 93 1.07 16.70 -15.08
C ARG A 93 2.44 16.22 -15.58
N LYS A 94 3.45 16.24 -14.70
CA LYS A 94 4.81 15.73 -15.02
C LYS A 94 4.82 14.26 -15.41
N LEU A 95 3.90 13.44 -14.90
CA LEU A 95 3.79 12.02 -15.24
C LEU A 95 3.08 11.79 -16.59
N ILE A 96 2.14 12.65 -16.96
CA ILE A 96 1.41 12.56 -18.25
C ILE A 96 2.28 13.06 -19.42
N GLU A 97 3.11 14.08 -19.19
CA GLU A 97 3.95 14.71 -20.21
C GLU A 97 5.28 13.95 -20.48
N ARG A 98 5.49 12.79 -19.85
CA ARG A 98 6.64 11.90 -20.07
C ARG A 98 6.39 10.93 -21.22
#